data_AF-A0AAN7TW55-F1
#
_entry.id   AF-A0AAN7TW55-F1
#
_cell.length_a   1.000
_cell.length_b   1.000
_cell.length_c   1.000
_cell.angle_alpha   90.00
_cell.angle_beta   90.00
_cell.angle_gamma   90.00
#
_symmetry.space_group_name_H-M   'P 1'
#
loop_
_entity.id
_entity.type
_entity.pdbx_description
1 polymer ?
#
loop_
_entity_poly.entity_id
_entity_poly.type
_entity_poly.pdbx_seq_one_letter_code
_entity_poly.pdbx_strand_id
1 'polypeptide(L)'
;MLIDWDSILAYNTIKIVRIRDKRLGILHLCFIVIIVLYVVVYSAIYKKGYLSTEEPVGSIRTSLWSPNTFKANQVYCKNNTEPYPYKKLECVYYDDALVGYPIGDDVGFTASSRMKISEQKSNCSLTDPTCKFYTNSSVNVYLADIESFTVLIDHTMYAPLSQIQFNGDDLSGYILDQNGNEIQINETVNVIGIEGRPDVLELGKILEFGGIDLDGPSMINSSNSIRYDGCVLFVFIEYSNTFSYDLNKIKYVYSIKKVDDTGYDIPEAIILDNPNSRLYYKRHAIRLIFIQTGLIGSFNFQSLLLTLVSGLGLLTVSTLIVDQLAIRFLPQRKSYSSFKFQTTESFKMKKRIVNDDGEDKLYHNIETL
;
A
#
# COMPACT_ATOMS: atom_id res chain seq x y z
N MET A 1 41.33 -41.35 30.18
CA MET A 1 41.12 -41.06 28.74
C MET A 1 41.23 -39.55 28.60
N LEU A 2 42.41 -39.06 28.23
CA LEU A 2 42.61 -37.63 27.98
C LEU A 2 41.82 -37.26 26.73
N ILE A 3 40.95 -36.27 26.83
CA ILE A 3 40.18 -35.75 25.71
C ILE A 3 41.18 -35.12 24.73
N ASP A 4 41.27 -35.68 23.53
CA ASP A 4 42.07 -35.16 22.44
C ASP A 4 41.32 -34.00 21.76
N TRP A 5 41.62 -32.78 22.21
CA TRP A 5 41.03 -31.55 21.69
C TRP A 5 41.42 -31.29 20.23
N ASP A 6 42.55 -31.80 19.76
CA ASP A 6 43.01 -31.57 18.39
C ASP A 6 42.19 -32.39 17.40
N SER A 7 41.83 -33.62 17.76
CA SER A 7 40.87 -34.43 16.99
C SER A 7 39.46 -33.85 17.01
N ILE A 8 39.02 -33.30 18.15
CA ILE A 8 37.69 -32.67 18.28
C ILE A 8 37.60 -31.35 17.51
N LEU A 9 38.69 -30.57 17.46
CA LEU A 9 38.77 -29.28 16.77
C LEU A 9 39.35 -29.41 15.35
N ALA A 10 39.54 -30.62 14.83
CA ALA A 10 40.04 -30.85 13.47
C ALA A 10 39.05 -30.33 12.42
N TYR A 11 39.54 -29.50 11.50
CA TYR A 11 38.76 -28.99 10.37
C TYR A 11 39.04 -29.77 9.09
N ASN A 12 37.97 -30.38 8.53
CA ASN A 12 38.05 -31.08 7.26
C ASN A 12 37.88 -30.12 6.09
N THR A 13 38.82 -30.13 5.14
CA THR A 13 38.78 -29.33 3.91
C THR A 13 38.63 -30.20 2.67
N ILE A 14 38.01 -29.65 1.62
CA ILE A 14 37.86 -30.33 0.34
C ILE A 14 39.15 -30.27 -0.47
N LYS A 15 39.57 -31.40 -1.04
CA LYS A 15 40.68 -31.44 -2.00
C LYS A 15 40.23 -30.86 -3.33
N ILE A 16 40.82 -29.74 -3.75
CA ILE A 16 40.52 -29.06 -5.01
C ILE A 16 41.44 -29.50 -6.15
N VAL A 17 40.91 -29.54 -7.38
CA VAL A 17 41.68 -29.84 -8.61
C VAL A 17 41.68 -28.60 -9.50
N ARG A 18 42.86 -28.05 -9.78
CA ARG A 18 43.00 -26.86 -10.62
C ARG A 18 43.17 -27.24 -12.09
N ILE A 19 42.10 -27.09 -12.87
CA ILE A 19 42.11 -27.35 -14.32
C ILE A 19 42.68 -26.13 -15.06
N ARG A 20 43.80 -26.32 -15.78
CA ARG A 20 44.44 -25.25 -16.59
C ARG A 20 43.96 -25.29 -18.04
N ASP A 21 42.71 -24.88 -18.29
CA ASP A 21 42.12 -24.75 -19.63
C ASP A 21 41.54 -23.34 -19.83
N LYS A 22 41.98 -22.65 -20.90
CA LYS A 22 41.52 -21.28 -21.23
C LYS A 22 40.02 -21.23 -21.52
N ARG A 23 39.44 -22.24 -22.16
CA ARG A 23 38.02 -22.25 -22.56
C ARG A 23 37.10 -22.36 -21.34
N LEU A 24 37.39 -23.33 -20.47
CA LEU A 24 36.69 -23.52 -19.20
C LEU A 24 36.89 -22.33 -18.25
N GLY A 25 38.11 -21.80 -18.18
CA GLY A 25 38.42 -20.64 -17.36
C GLY A 25 37.63 -19.39 -17.76
N ILE A 26 37.55 -19.09 -19.07
CA ILE A 26 36.76 -17.96 -19.58
C ILE A 26 35.27 -18.17 -19.32
N LEU A 27 34.74 -19.37 -19.56
CA LEU A 27 33.34 -19.69 -19.33
C LEU A 27 32.95 -19.55 -17.85
N HIS A 28 33.77 -20.09 -16.95
CA HIS A 28 33.57 -19.97 -15.51
C HIS A 28 33.65 -18.50 -15.03
N LEU A 29 34.65 -17.75 -15.50
CA LEU A 29 34.77 -16.32 -15.17
C LEU A 29 33.57 -15.52 -15.69
N CYS A 30 33.10 -15.82 -16.91
CA CYS A 30 31.91 -15.20 -17.49
C CYS A 30 30.68 -15.43 -16.61
N PHE A 31 30.44 -16.66 -16.17
CA PHE A 31 29.34 -16.95 -15.25
C PHE A 31 29.48 -16.22 -13.92
N ILE A 32 30.68 -16.21 -13.32
CA ILE A 32 30.91 -15.46 -12.07
C ILE A 32 30.57 -13.99 -12.27
N VAL A 33 31.06 -13.35 -13.33
CA VAL A 33 30.81 -11.93 -13.60
C VAL A 33 29.31 -11.68 -13.78
N ILE A 34 28.61 -12.51 -14.56
CA ILE A 34 27.17 -12.39 -14.78
C ILE A 34 26.38 -12.55 -13.47
N ILE A 35 26.73 -13.55 -12.66
CA ILE A 35 26.04 -13.82 -11.39
C ILE A 35 26.29 -12.69 -10.39
N VAL A 36 27.53 -12.22 -10.26
CA VAL A 36 27.86 -11.08 -9.39
C VAL A 36 27.10 -9.83 -9.84
N LEU A 37 27.06 -9.55 -11.15
CA LEU A 37 26.30 -8.43 -11.69
C LEU A 37 24.81 -8.58 -11.38
N TYR A 38 24.23 -9.77 -11.57
CA TYR A 38 22.83 -10.05 -11.25
C TYR A 38 22.54 -9.87 -9.75
N VAL A 39 23.36 -10.43 -8.86
CA VAL A 39 23.14 -10.38 -7.42
C VAL A 39 23.29 -8.96 -6.89
N VAL A 40 24.37 -8.26 -7.27
CA VAL A 40 24.67 -6.93 -6.75
C VAL A 40 23.78 -5.87 -7.40
N VAL A 41 23.73 -5.82 -8.74
CA VAL A 41 23.02 -4.75 -9.46
C VAL A 41 21.52 -4.99 -9.46
N TYR A 42 21.09 -6.19 -9.85
CA TYR A 42 19.65 -6.45 -9.98
C TYR A 42 19.01 -6.80 -8.63
N SER A 43 19.54 -7.78 -7.90
CA SER A 43 18.89 -8.26 -6.68
C SER A 43 19.07 -7.31 -5.48
N ALA A 44 20.29 -6.84 -5.22
CA ALA A 44 20.55 -5.97 -4.08
C ALA A 44 20.14 -4.52 -4.36
N ILE A 45 20.59 -3.93 -5.48
CA ILE A 45 20.34 -2.50 -5.76
C ILE A 45 18.95 -2.26 -6.37
N TYR A 46 18.62 -2.89 -7.51
CA TYR A 46 17.37 -2.59 -8.23
C TYR A 46 16.13 -3.11 -7.49
N LYS A 47 16.16 -4.35 -7.01
CA LYS A 47 15.06 -4.92 -6.20
C LYS A 47 15.11 -4.53 -4.73
N LYS A 48 16.12 -3.76 -4.31
CA LYS A 48 16.31 -3.33 -2.92
C LYS A 48 16.21 -4.49 -1.92
N GLY A 49 16.83 -5.64 -2.23
CA GLY A 49 16.78 -6.84 -1.38
C GLY A 49 17.39 -6.70 0.02
N TYR A 50 18.03 -5.55 0.29
CA TYR A 50 18.49 -5.17 1.63
C TYR A 50 17.41 -4.53 2.50
N LEU A 51 16.22 -4.27 1.96
CA LEU A 51 15.08 -3.72 2.69
C LEU A 51 14.17 -4.82 3.19
N SER A 52 13.61 -4.62 4.38
CA SER A 52 12.38 -5.27 4.82
C SER A 52 11.24 -4.30 4.57
N THR A 53 10.24 -4.75 3.81
CA THR A 53 9.10 -3.94 3.40
C THR A 53 7.87 -4.32 4.19
N GLU A 54 7.07 -3.33 4.57
CA GLU A 54 5.82 -3.52 5.31
C GLU A 54 4.75 -2.53 4.82
N GLU A 55 3.49 -2.87 5.11
CA GLU A 55 2.36 -1.97 4.89
C GLU A 55 2.14 -1.10 6.13
N PRO A 56 2.07 0.23 5.99
CA PRO A 56 1.81 1.11 7.11
C PRO A 56 0.35 1.03 7.55
N VAL A 57 0.12 1.23 8.84
CA VAL A 57 -1.19 1.48 9.43
C VAL A 57 -1.30 2.96 9.82
N GLY A 58 -2.50 3.48 9.96
CA GLY A 58 -2.65 4.87 10.37
C GLY A 58 -4.05 5.23 10.80
N SER A 59 -4.23 6.52 11.05
CA SER A 59 -5.50 7.13 11.41
C SER A 59 -5.71 8.39 10.58
N ILE A 60 -6.98 8.71 10.34
CA ILE A 60 -7.39 9.89 9.58
C ILE A 60 -8.39 10.66 10.41
N ARG A 61 -8.23 11.97 10.38
CA ARG A 61 -9.16 12.93 10.91
C ARG A 61 -9.51 13.92 9.82
N THR A 62 -10.79 14.14 9.61
CA THR A 62 -11.26 15.17 8.69
C THR A 62 -11.96 16.28 9.43
N SER A 63 -11.88 17.48 8.89
CA SER A 63 -12.76 18.58 9.30
C SER A 63 -13.24 19.36 8.10
N LEU A 64 -14.44 19.90 8.20
CA LEU A 64 -15.10 20.64 7.13
C LEU A 64 -15.25 22.09 7.56
N TRP A 65 -14.92 23.02 6.68
CA TRP A 65 -15.20 24.44 6.86
C TRP A 65 -16.06 24.98 5.73
N SER A 66 -17.00 25.84 6.10
CA SER A 66 -17.87 26.55 5.18
C SER A 66 -17.14 27.73 4.53
N PRO A 67 -17.47 28.08 3.28
CA PRO A 67 -16.91 29.27 2.64
C PRO A 67 -17.40 30.54 3.33
N ASN A 68 -16.55 31.58 3.34
CA ASN A 68 -16.92 32.89 3.92
C ASN A 68 -18.15 33.53 3.26
N THR A 69 -18.34 33.27 1.96
CA THR A 69 -19.46 33.77 1.17
C THR A 69 -19.97 32.68 0.24
N PHE A 70 -21.23 32.28 0.42
CA PHE A 70 -21.87 31.29 -0.43
C PHE A 70 -22.18 31.86 -1.83
N LYS A 71 -21.92 31.05 -2.86
CA LYS A 71 -22.32 31.35 -4.24
C LYS A 71 -23.83 31.15 -4.39
N ALA A 72 -24.53 32.24 -4.72
CA ALA A 72 -25.97 32.23 -4.93
C ALA A 72 -26.36 31.78 -6.35
N ASN A 73 -27.65 31.49 -6.55
CA ASN A 73 -28.26 31.19 -7.85
C ASN A 73 -27.67 29.99 -8.60
N GLN A 74 -27.42 28.89 -7.89
CA GLN A 74 -26.96 27.64 -8.53
C GLN A 74 -27.98 27.10 -9.54
N VAL A 75 -27.50 26.45 -10.60
CA VAL A 75 -28.33 25.95 -11.73
C VAL A 75 -29.42 24.98 -11.30
N TYR A 76 -29.16 24.18 -10.26
CA TYR A 76 -30.10 23.20 -9.69
C TYR A 76 -31.13 23.81 -8.72
N CYS A 77 -30.99 25.10 -8.38
CA CYS A 77 -31.92 25.80 -7.49
C CYS A 77 -33.15 26.28 -8.24
N LYS A 78 -34.32 26.16 -7.60
CA LYS A 78 -35.62 26.62 -8.11
C LYS A 78 -35.65 28.12 -8.46
N ASN A 79 -34.83 28.94 -7.80
CA ASN A 79 -34.76 30.38 -8.04
C ASN A 79 -34.00 30.75 -9.32
N ASN A 80 -33.12 29.88 -9.83
CA ASN A 80 -32.41 30.13 -11.08
C ASN A 80 -33.31 29.77 -12.27
N THR A 81 -33.34 30.61 -13.30
CA THR A 81 -34.10 30.42 -14.55
C THR A 81 -33.38 29.58 -15.61
N GLU A 82 -32.08 29.31 -15.46
CA GLU A 82 -31.27 28.56 -16.43
C GLU A 82 -31.74 27.11 -16.61
N PRO A 83 -31.62 26.52 -17.81
CA PRO A 83 -32.05 25.14 -18.01
C PRO A 83 -31.21 24.16 -17.18
N TYR A 84 -31.88 23.25 -16.47
CA TYR A 84 -31.25 22.18 -15.70
C TYR A 84 -31.91 20.84 -16.09
N PRO A 85 -31.14 19.80 -16.44
CA PRO A 85 -31.69 18.54 -16.96
C PRO A 85 -32.53 17.75 -15.94
N TYR A 86 -32.40 18.05 -14.64
CA TYR A 86 -33.09 17.33 -13.57
C TYR A 86 -34.07 18.22 -12.80
N LYS A 87 -34.73 17.64 -11.79
CA LYS A 87 -35.71 18.35 -10.97
C LYS A 87 -35.04 19.42 -10.10
N LYS A 88 -35.40 20.68 -10.31
CA LYS A 88 -35.01 21.79 -9.42
C LYS A 88 -35.73 21.72 -8.08
N LEU A 89 -35.00 21.96 -6.99
CA LEU A 89 -35.54 22.05 -5.64
C LEU A 89 -35.18 23.40 -4.99
N GLU A 90 -35.80 23.68 -3.85
CA GLU A 90 -35.42 24.85 -3.04
C GLU A 90 -34.04 24.63 -2.44
N CYS A 91 -33.23 25.68 -2.45
CA CYS A 91 -31.86 25.65 -1.97
C CYS A 91 -31.75 26.33 -0.62
N VAL A 92 -31.14 25.63 0.33
CA VAL A 92 -30.85 26.13 1.67
C VAL A 92 -29.35 26.31 1.81
N TYR A 93 -28.94 27.36 2.54
CA TYR A 93 -27.55 27.61 2.88
C TYR A 93 -27.34 27.20 4.32
N TYR A 94 -26.53 26.17 4.52
CA TYR A 94 -26.17 25.65 5.83
C TYR A 94 -24.67 25.80 6.06
N ASP A 95 -24.29 25.94 7.31
CA ASP A 95 -22.90 25.94 7.74
C ASP A 95 -22.33 24.50 7.79
N ASP A 96 -21.04 24.40 8.05
CA ASP A 96 -20.30 23.14 8.12
C ASP A 96 -20.87 22.16 9.17
N ALA A 97 -21.37 22.67 10.30
CA ALA A 97 -21.94 21.86 11.37
C ALA A 97 -23.23 21.13 10.94
N LEU A 98 -24.05 21.74 10.08
CA LEU A 98 -25.27 21.13 9.57
C LEU A 98 -25.06 20.35 8.27
N VAL A 99 -24.03 20.66 7.51
CA VAL A 99 -23.68 19.96 6.26
C VAL A 99 -23.01 18.61 6.55
N GLY A 100 -22.07 18.59 7.49
CA GLY A 100 -21.32 17.41 7.90
C GLY A 100 -22.11 16.51 8.84
N TYR A 101 -22.52 15.32 8.39
CA TYR A 101 -23.20 14.35 9.24
C TYR A 101 -22.96 12.90 8.76
N PRO A 102 -22.58 11.96 9.64
CA PRO A 102 -22.32 12.14 11.08
C PRO A 102 -20.98 12.85 11.32
N ILE A 103 -20.85 13.52 12.46
CA ILE A 103 -19.60 14.17 12.86
C ILE A 103 -18.72 13.15 13.59
N GLY A 104 -17.42 13.16 13.33
CA GLY A 104 -16.45 12.31 14.06
C GLY A 104 -16.42 10.85 13.60
N ASP A 105 -16.62 10.62 12.30
CA ASP A 105 -16.45 9.31 11.70
C ASP A 105 -14.97 9.07 11.37
N ASP A 106 -14.39 8.02 11.96
CA ASP A 106 -12.94 7.75 11.95
C ASP A 106 -12.39 7.30 10.59
N VAL A 107 -13.26 6.85 9.67
CA VAL A 107 -12.83 6.23 8.40
C VAL A 107 -13.43 6.95 7.19
N GLY A 108 -14.44 7.80 7.39
CA GLY A 108 -15.03 8.52 6.29
C GLY A 108 -15.57 9.88 6.65
N PHE A 109 -15.70 10.68 5.62
CA PHE A 109 -16.24 12.02 5.68
C PHE A 109 -17.53 12.07 4.86
N THR A 110 -18.55 12.75 5.38
CA THR A 110 -19.84 12.85 4.71
C THR A 110 -20.28 14.31 4.62
N ALA A 111 -20.55 14.78 3.40
CA ALA A 111 -21.10 16.10 3.14
C ALA A 111 -22.48 15.99 2.48
N SER A 112 -23.52 16.50 3.13
CA SER A 112 -24.90 16.42 2.62
C SER A 112 -25.07 17.28 1.36
N SER A 113 -25.60 16.70 0.28
CA SER A 113 -25.93 17.42 -0.96
C SER A 113 -27.42 17.72 -1.09
N ARG A 114 -28.27 16.84 -0.55
CA ARG A 114 -29.73 17.00 -0.53
C ARG A 114 -30.30 16.47 0.78
N MET A 115 -31.38 17.10 1.26
CA MET A 115 -32.12 16.64 2.44
C MET A 115 -33.60 16.50 2.14
N LYS A 116 -34.20 15.41 2.62
CA LYS A 116 -35.65 15.30 2.80
C LYS A 116 -35.96 15.58 4.26
N ILE A 117 -36.61 16.70 4.52
CA ILE A 117 -37.03 17.13 5.86
C ILE A 117 -38.47 16.66 6.05
N SER A 118 -38.72 15.83 7.06
CA SER A 118 -40.05 15.32 7.37
C SER A 118 -40.44 15.70 8.79
N GLU A 119 -41.52 16.45 8.95
CA GLU A 119 -42.09 16.74 10.26
C GLU A 119 -42.90 15.52 10.71
N GLN A 120 -42.53 14.94 11.84
CA GLN A 120 -43.16 13.75 12.38
C GLN A 120 -43.73 14.00 13.77
N LYS A 121 -44.95 13.51 14.00
CA LYS A 121 -45.63 13.60 15.29
C LYS A 121 -46.12 12.22 15.74
N SER A 122 -46.25 12.02 17.05
CA SER A 122 -46.94 10.89 17.65
C SER A 122 -48.17 11.39 18.41
N ASN A 123 -49.29 10.68 18.26
CA ASN A 123 -50.55 11.00 18.95
C ASN A 123 -50.81 10.06 20.14
N CYS A 124 -49.80 9.32 20.56
CA CYS A 124 -49.87 8.27 21.58
C CYS A 124 -48.75 8.46 22.61
N SER A 125 -48.86 7.78 23.75
CA SER A 125 -47.79 7.77 24.74
C SER A 125 -46.59 6.99 24.20
N LEU A 126 -45.38 7.54 24.32
CA LEU A 126 -44.16 6.84 23.94
C LEU A 126 -43.85 5.61 24.82
N THR A 127 -44.57 5.45 25.93
CA THR A 127 -44.54 4.25 26.76
C THR A 127 -45.32 3.09 26.13
N ASP A 128 -46.22 3.37 25.18
CA ASP A 128 -47.03 2.34 24.55
C ASP A 128 -46.23 1.64 23.45
N PRO A 129 -46.14 0.29 23.46
CA PRO A 129 -45.30 -0.46 22.52
C PRO A 129 -45.78 -0.38 21.06
N THR A 130 -47.03 0.05 20.84
CA THR A 130 -47.60 0.24 19.49
C THR A 130 -47.46 1.67 18.97
N CYS A 131 -46.94 2.60 19.79
CA CYS A 131 -46.85 4.00 19.42
C CYS A 131 -45.80 4.22 18.33
N LYS A 132 -46.21 4.83 17.21
CA LYS A 132 -45.34 5.15 16.08
C LYS A 132 -45.50 6.61 15.68
N PHE A 133 -44.40 7.19 15.21
CA PHE A 133 -44.42 8.50 14.57
C PHE A 133 -45.02 8.39 13.17
N TYR A 134 -45.90 9.32 12.81
CA TYR A 134 -46.39 9.49 11.44
C TYR A 134 -45.85 10.80 10.85
N THR A 135 -45.71 10.84 9.53
CA THR A 135 -45.23 12.03 8.82
C THR A 135 -46.39 12.95 8.50
N ASN A 136 -46.32 14.18 8.99
CA ASN A 136 -47.32 15.22 8.74
C ASN A 136 -47.06 15.95 7.41
N SER A 137 -45.80 16.34 7.19
CA SER A 137 -45.35 17.03 5.99
C SER A 137 -43.94 16.57 5.63
N SER A 138 -43.58 16.66 4.34
CA SER A 138 -42.20 16.42 3.91
C SER A 138 -41.81 17.31 2.75
N VAL A 139 -40.60 17.88 2.80
CA VAL A 139 -40.04 18.75 1.77
C VAL A 139 -38.65 18.26 1.39
N ASN A 140 -38.30 18.33 0.10
CA ASN A 140 -36.96 18.07 -0.37
C ASN A 140 -36.26 19.39 -0.69
N VAL A 141 -35.05 19.56 -0.17
CA VAL A 141 -34.20 20.74 -0.38
C VAL A 141 -32.79 20.32 -0.79
N TYR A 142 -32.15 21.12 -1.63
CA TYR A 142 -30.71 21.00 -1.91
C TYR A 142 -29.91 21.88 -0.94
N LEU A 143 -28.72 21.40 -0.58
CA LEU A 143 -27.74 22.23 0.10
C LEU A 143 -26.95 22.97 -0.97
N ALA A 144 -27.01 24.30 -0.91
CA ALA A 144 -26.37 25.15 -1.90
C ALA A 144 -24.86 25.20 -1.70
N ASP A 145 -24.14 25.33 -2.82
CA ASP A 145 -22.70 25.65 -2.86
C ASP A 145 -21.79 24.66 -2.10
N ILE A 146 -22.20 23.39 -2.06
CA ILE A 146 -21.45 22.31 -1.38
C ILE A 146 -20.05 22.10 -1.95
N GLU A 147 -19.84 22.41 -3.24
CA GLU A 147 -18.53 22.30 -3.90
C GLU A 147 -17.48 23.28 -3.35
N SER A 148 -17.91 24.42 -2.80
CA SER A 148 -17.01 25.46 -2.28
C SER A 148 -16.60 25.22 -0.81
N PHE A 149 -17.05 24.12 -0.20
CA PHE A 149 -16.63 23.75 1.16
C PHE A 149 -15.23 23.16 1.14
N THR A 150 -14.42 23.49 2.15
CA THR A 150 -13.05 22.99 2.26
C THR A 150 -12.95 21.86 3.27
N VAL A 151 -12.34 20.76 2.86
CA VAL A 151 -12.03 19.59 3.69
C VAL A 151 -10.56 19.64 4.06
N LEU A 152 -10.29 19.69 5.36
CA LEU A 152 -8.97 19.42 5.94
C LEU A 152 -8.82 17.90 6.10
N ILE A 153 -7.73 17.34 5.58
CA ILE A 153 -7.39 15.92 5.70
C ILE A 153 -6.13 15.83 6.56
N ASP A 154 -6.30 15.47 7.83
CA ASP A 154 -5.19 15.19 8.74
C ASP A 154 -5.02 13.66 8.80
N HIS A 155 -3.84 13.18 8.44
CA HIS A 155 -3.57 11.75 8.38
C HIS A 155 -2.26 11.43 9.08
N THR A 156 -2.19 10.24 9.67
CA THR A 156 -1.00 9.73 10.35
C THR A 156 -0.61 8.40 9.76
N MET A 157 0.69 8.12 9.76
CA MET A 157 1.25 6.87 9.26
C MET A 157 2.18 6.28 10.33
N TYR A 158 2.03 4.98 10.58
CA TYR A 158 2.85 4.20 11.49
C TYR A 158 3.19 2.84 10.86
N ALA A 159 4.47 2.52 10.81
CA ALA A 159 4.99 1.28 10.26
C ALA A 159 5.48 0.37 11.42
N PRO A 160 4.74 -0.69 11.80
CA PRO A 160 4.96 -1.39 13.06
C PRO A 160 6.28 -2.16 13.17
N LEU A 161 6.80 -2.74 12.10
CA LEU A 161 8.05 -3.51 12.13
C LEU A 161 9.27 -2.61 12.21
N SER A 162 9.24 -1.48 11.50
CA SER A 162 10.32 -0.49 11.47
C SER A 162 10.23 0.59 12.55
N GLN A 163 9.09 0.69 13.25
CA GLN A 163 8.80 1.71 14.26
C GLN A 163 8.91 3.15 13.71
N ILE A 164 8.61 3.32 12.43
CA ILE A 164 8.63 4.64 11.76
C ILE A 164 7.24 5.28 11.89
N GLN A 165 7.21 6.54 12.31
CA GLN A 165 5.97 7.30 12.47
C GLN A 165 6.13 8.69 11.86
N PHE A 166 5.10 9.14 11.14
CA PHE A 166 5.00 10.51 10.63
C PHE A 166 3.54 10.99 10.64
N ASN A 167 3.35 12.29 10.83
CA ASN A 167 2.08 12.95 10.53
C ASN A 167 2.08 13.43 9.08
N GLY A 168 0.90 13.66 8.50
CA GLY A 168 0.76 14.16 7.13
C GLY A 168 1.50 15.47 6.92
N ASP A 169 1.42 16.39 7.90
CA ASP A 169 2.12 17.67 7.90
C ASP A 169 3.66 17.54 7.78
N ASP A 170 4.24 16.42 8.24
CA ASP A 170 5.69 16.18 8.20
C ASP A 170 6.13 15.58 6.84
N LEU A 171 5.19 15.17 6.00
CA LEU A 171 5.44 14.46 4.77
C LEU A 171 5.22 15.35 3.55
N SER A 172 5.96 15.07 2.47
CA SER A 172 5.66 15.63 1.16
C SER A 172 4.79 14.67 0.36
N GLY A 173 3.90 15.21 -0.45
CA GLY A 173 2.94 14.40 -1.21
C GLY A 173 2.44 15.07 -2.46
N TYR A 174 1.57 14.37 -3.17
CA TYR A 174 0.88 14.89 -4.35
C TYR A 174 -0.42 14.12 -4.57
N ILE A 175 -1.28 14.61 -5.47
CA ILE A 175 -2.50 13.95 -5.87
C ILE A 175 -2.41 13.48 -7.32
N LEU A 176 -3.04 12.35 -7.62
CA LEU A 176 -3.15 11.84 -8.98
C LEU A 176 -4.44 12.36 -9.64
N ASP A 177 -4.34 12.78 -10.89
CA ASP A 177 -5.52 13.02 -11.72
C ASP A 177 -6.16 11.70 -12.21
N GLN A 178 -7.27 11.82 -12.94
CA GLN A 178 -7.98 10.69 -13.53
C GLN A 178 -7.12 9.88 -14.54
N ASN A 179 -6.10 10.50 -15.13
CA ASN A 179 -5.19 9.90 -16.08
C ASN A 179 -3.93 9.31 -15.41
N GLY A 180 -3.78 9.47 -14.09
CA GLY A 180 -2.61 9.07 -13.32
C GLY A 180 -1.43 10.05 -13.39
N ASN A 181 -1.65 11.29 -13.83
CA ASN A 181 -0.62 12.34 -13.79
C ASN A 181 -0.48 12.88 -12.37
N GLU A 182 0.77 13.12 -11.97
CA GLU A 182 1.10 13.72 -10.67
C GLU A 182 0.83 15.22 -10.69
N ILE A 183 0.00 15.70 -9.76
CA ILE A 183 -0.34 17.11 -9.60
C ILE A 183 0.02 17.54 -8.18
N GLN A 184 0.85 18.58 -8.09
CA GLN A 184 1.14 19.26 -6.84
C GLN A 184 0.33 20.56 -6.77
N ILE A 185 -0.48 20.71 -5.73
CA ILE A 185 -1.36 21.86 -5.56
C ILE A 185 -0.83 22.75 -4.45
N ASN A 186 -0.51 24.00 -4.80
CA ASN A 186 -0.05 25.02 -3.89
C ASN A 186 -0.77 26.34 -4.20
N GLU A 187 -2.09 26.31 -4.07
CA GLU A 187 -2.95 27.47 -4.22
C GLU A 187 -3.20 28.13 -2.86
N THR A 188 -3.94 29.24 -2.84
CA THR A 188 -4.27 29.93 -1.59
C THR A 188 -5.21 29.14 -0.68
N VAL A 189 -6.10 28.33 -1.28
CA VAL A 189 -7.12 27.53 -0.57
C VAL A 189 -6.79 26.05 -0.66
N ASN A 190 -6.44 25.57 -1.86
CA ASN A 190 -6.11 24.18 -2.09
C ASN A 190 -4.61 23.94 -1.90
N VAL A 191 -4.26 23.13 -0.92
CA VAL A 191 -2.87 22.79 -0.57
C VAL A 191 -2.80 21.28 -0.34
N ILE A 192 -1.85 20.62 -1.00
CA ILE A 192 -1.53 19.20 -0.78
C ILE A 192 -0.02 19.01 -0.75
N GLY A 193 0.47 18.24 0.22
CA GLY A 193 1.80 17.63 0.14
C GLY A 193 2.94 18.60 0.32
N ILE A 194 2.71 19.68 1.05
CA ILE A 194 3.72 20.68 1.40
C ILE A 194 4.09 20.50 2.88
N GLU A 195 5.35 20.15 3.12
CA GLU A 195 5.89 19.97 4.47
C GLU A 195 5.64 21.22 5.34
N GLY A 196 5.09 20.99 6.54
CA GLY A 196 4.72 22.01 7.52
C GLY A 196 3.40 22.73 7.25
N ARG A 197 2.61 22.29 6.26
CA ARG A 197 1.25 22.79 6.01
C ARG A 197 0.24 21.65 5.96
N PRO A 198 -0.97 21.87 6.49
CA PRO A 198 -2.02 20.89 6.41
C PRO A 198 -2.56 20.73 4.99
N ASP A 199 -3.04 19.53 4.68
CA ASP A 199 -3.72 19.23 3.42
C ASP A 199 -5.17 19.73 3.46
N VAL A 200 -5.48 20.70 2.60
CA VAL A 200 -6.80 21.32 2.52
C VAL A 200 -7.26 21.35 1.07
N LEU A 201 -8.48 20.89 0.81
CA LEU A 201 -9.05 20.89 -0.53
C LEU A 201 -10.53 21.28 -0.52
N GLU A 202 -10.93 22.09 -1.50
CA GLU A 202 -12.34 22.26 -1.81
C GLU A 202 -12.95 20.93 -2.27
N LEU A 203 -14.17 20.65 -1.82
CA LEU A 203 -14.89 19.43 -2.16
C LEU A 203 -15.13 19.32 -3.67
N GLY A 204 -15.36 20.45 -4.35
CA GLY A 204 -15.42 20.52 -5.81
C GLY A 204 -14.14 20.01 -6.48
N LYS A 205 -12.96 20.33 -5.92
CA LYS A 205 -11.67 19.87 -6.44
C LYS A 205 -11.46 18.36 -6.20
N ILE A 206 -11.85 17.87 -5.03
CA ILE A 206 -11.86 16.43 -4.71
C ILE A 206 -12.73 15.65 -5.72
N LEU A 207 -13.93 16.18 -6.01
CA LEU A 207 -14.86 15.60 -6.99
C LEU A 207 -14.29 15.62 -8.41
N GLU A 208 -13.63 16.72 -8.81
CA GLU A 208 -12.95 16.85 -10.10
C GLU A 208 -11.88 15.78 -10.29
N PHE A 209 -11.02 15.55 -9.29
CA PHE A 209 -10.01 14.49 -9.33
C PHE A 209 -10.62 13.09 -9.37
N GLY A 210 -11.79 12.89 -8.75
CA GLY A 210 -12.58 11.66 -8.85
C GLY A 210 -13.37 11.50 -10.16
N GLY A 211 -13.38 12.51 -11.03
CA GLY A 211 -14.17 12.53 -12.26
C GLY A 211 -15.67 12.50 -12.04
N ILE A 212 -16.11 13.16 -10.97
CA ILE A 212 -17.52 13.30 -10.62
C ILE A 212 -17.98 14.73 -10.88
N ASP A 213 -19.02 14.84 -11.69
CA ASP A 213 -19.86 16.02 -11.77
C ASP A 213 -21.17 15.74 -11.01
N LEU A 214 -21.44 16.50 -9.95
CA LEU A 214 -22.63 16.32 -9.13
C LEU A 214 -23.93 16.56 -9.92
N ASP A 215 -23.85 17.40 -10.95
CA ASP A 215 -24.97 17.73 -11.81
C ASP A 215 -25.05 16.81 -13.05
N GLY A 216 -24.22 15.76 -13.09
CA GLY A 216 -24.32 14.65 -14.04
C GLY A 216 -25.34 13.58 -13.65
N PRO A 217 -25.58 12.59 -14.53
CA PRO A 217 -26.56 11.52 -14.29
C PRO A 217 -26.15 10.62 -13.14
N SER A 218 -27.09 10.34 -12.23
CA SER A 218 -26.91 9.37 -11.17
C SER A 218 -26.72 7.96 -11.74
N MET A 219 -25.86 7.19 -11.07
CA MET A 219 -25.53 5.82 -11.43
C MET A 219 -26.64 4.83 -11.03
N ILE A 220 -27.47 5.17 -10.04
CA ILE A 220 -28.60 4.33 -9.63
C ILE A 220 -29.80 4.55 -10.55
N ASN A 221 -30.08 5.82 -10.85
CA ASN A 221 -31.22 6.21 -11.66
C ASN A 221 -30.86 7.42 -12.52
N SER A 222 -30.73 7.20 -13.83
CA SER A 222 -30.40 8.24 -14.80
C SER A 222 -31.39 9.41 -14.87
N SER A 223 -32.58 9.27 -14.26
CA SER A 223 -33.58 10.35 -14.14
C SER A 223 -33.21 11.41 -13.09
N ASN A 224 -32.27 11.10 -12.20
CA ASN A 224 -31.80 11.98 -11.13
C ASN A 224 -30.34 12.37 -11.36
N SER A 225 -29.90 13.45 -10.73
CA SER A 225 -28.48 13.80 -10.68
C SER A 225 -27.76 13.12 -9.53
N ILE A 226 -26.43 13.03 -9.62
CA ILE A 226 -25.58 12.53 -8.52
C ILE A 226 -25.82 13.35 -7.23
N ARG A 227 -26.02 14.67 -7.36
CA ARG A 227 -26.40 15.56 -6.24
C ARG A 227 -27.67 15.12 -5.53
N TYR A 228 -28.63 14.55 -6.25
CA TYR A 228 -29.92 14.13 -5.69
C TYR A 228 -29.84 12.80 -4.95
N ASP A 229 -29.13 11.81 -5.50
CA ASP A 229 -29.05 10.46 -4.93
C ASP A 229 -27.89 10.29 -3.92
N GLY A 230 -26.84 11.11 -4.03
CA GLY A 230 -25.59 10.97 -3.29
C GLY A 230 -24.59 10.08 -4.02
N CYS A 231 -23.34 10.04 -3.55
CA CYS A 231 -22.29 9.19 -4.12
C CYS A 231 -21.28 8.76 -3.06
N VAL A 232 -20.52 7.71 -3.38
CA VAL A 232 -19.42 7.21 -2.56
C VAL A 232 -18.11 7.27 -3.35
N LEU A 233 -17.07 7.79 -2.71
CA LEU A 233 -15.72 7.96 -3.24
C LEU A 233 -14.72 7.28 -2.29
N PHE A 234 -13.81 6.49 -2.84
CA PHE A 234 -12.59 6.08 -2.14
C PHE A 234 -11.51 7.12 -2.33
N VAL A 235 -10.87 7.51 -1.22
CA VAL A 235 -9.68 8.35 -1.20
C VAL A 235 -8.53 7.49 -0.69
N PHE A 236 -7.72 7.00 -1.60
CA PHE A 236 -6.52 6.21 -1.27
C PHE A 236 -5.39 7.16 -0.88
N ILE A 237 -4.73 6.87 0.23
CA ILE A 237 -3.49 7.51 0.66
C ILE A 237 -2.41 6.43 0.62
N GLU A 238 -1.55 6.46 -0.39
CA GLU A 238 -0.47 5.50 -0.56
C GLU A 238 0.86 6.08 -0.08
N TYR A 239 1.45 5.51 0.96
CA TYR A 239 2.74 5.93 1.48
C TYR A 239 3.88 5.09 0.92
N SER A 240 4.97 5.71 0.50
CA SER A 240 6.17 4.97 0.12
C SER A 240 7.43 5.81 0.24
N ASN A 241 8.50 5.15 0.70
CA ASN A 241 9.87 5.67 0.73
C ASN A 241 10.78 4.90 -0.22
N THR A 242 10.20 4.02 -1.04
CA THR A 242 10.94 3.17 -1.98
C THR A 242 11.18 3.84 -3.33
N PHE A 243 10.72 5.07 -3.54
CA PHE A 243 11.03 5.85 -4.73
C PHE A 243 12.48 6.36 -4.74
N SER A 244 13.05 6.67 -3.58
CA SER A 244 14.41 7.20 -3.42
C SER A 244 15.37 6.19 -2.78
N TYR A 245 16.68 6.50 -2.82
CA TYR A 245 17.69 5.81 -2.02
C TYR A 245 17.72 6.30 -0.56
N ASP A 246 17.28 7.54 -0.33
CA ASP A 246 17.06 8.08 1.00
C ASP A 246 15.75 7.52 1.55
N LEU A 247 15.86 6.64 2.56
CA LEU A 247 14.71 5.96 3.18
C LEU A 247 13.96 6.85 4.17
N ASN A 248 14.56 7.97 4.60
CA ASN A 248 13.94 8.91 5.52
C ASN A 248 12.95 9.84 4.81
N LYS A 249 13.06 9.95 3.48
CA LYS A 249 12.14 10.73 2.65
C LYS A 249 10.96 9.87 2.24
N ILE A 250 9.93 9.90 3.08
CA ILE A 250 8.66 9.24 2.81
C ILE A 250 7.77 10.23 2.07
N LYS A 251 7.07 9.73 1.06
CA LYS A 251 6.04 10.50 0.37
C LYS A 251 4.71 9.79 0.43
N TYR A 252 3.63 10.55 0.38
CA TYR A 252 2.29 10.00 0.19
C TYR A 252 1.67 10.47 -1.11
N VAL A 253 0.73 9.68 -1.62
CA VAL A 253 0.02 9.94 -2.85
C VAL A 253 -1.48 9.80 -2.61
N TYR A 254 -2.25 10.84 -2.94
CA TYR A 254 -3.70 10.74 -2.98
C TYR A 254 -4.18 10.21 -4.33
N SER A 255 -5.10 9.24 -4.31
CA SER A 255 -5.84 8.80 -5.49
C SER A 255 -7.32 8.70 -5.16
N ILE A 256 -8.16 9.36 -5.96
CA ILE A 256 -9.61 9.40 -5.73
C ILE A 256 -10.29 8.52 -6.77
N LYS A 257 -11.13 7.59 -6.31
CA LYS A 257 -11.88 6.69 -7.18
C LYS A 257 -13.35 6.64 -6.76
N LYS A 258 -14.25 6.77 -7.72
CA LYS A 258 -15.68 6.60 -7.49
C LYS A 258 -16.06 5.12 -7.32
N VAL A 259 -17.09 4.88 -6.52
CA VAL A 259 -17.70 3.55 -6.39
C VAL A 259 -18.94 3.50 -7.29
N ASP A 260 -18.87 2.67 -8.32
CA ASP A 260 -19.95 2.56 -9.30
C ASP A 260 -21.23 1.97 -8.68
N ASP A 261 -22.38 2.33 -9.26
CA ASP A 261 -23.73 1.84 -8.91
C ASP A 261 -24.13 2.01 -7.44
N THR A 262 -23.59 3.03 -6.77
CA THR A 262 -23.92 3.34 -5.38
C THR A 262 -24.36 4.79 -5.18
N GLY A 263 -25.32 4.96 -4.28
CA GLY A 263 -25.70 6.24 -3.70
C GLY A 263 -25.61 6.13 -2.19
N TYR A 264 -25.60 7.28 -1.52
CA TYR A 264 -25.41 7.31 -0.08
C TYR A 264 -26.47 8.17 0.57
N ASP A 265 -27.23 7.56 1.49
CA ASP A 265 -28.19 8.24 2.34
C ASP A 265 -28.06 7.85 3.80
N ILE A 266 -28.30 8.82 4.68
CA ILE A 266 -28.25 8.64 6.13
C ILE A 266 -29.44 9.34 6.80
N PRO A 267 -30.17 8.66 7.71
CA PRO A 267 -31.23 9.26 8.48
C PRO A 267 -30.68 9.96 9.73
N GLU A 268 -31.29 11.09 10.07
CA GLU A 268 -31.06 11.82 11.33
C GLU A 268 -32.43 12.20 11.92
N ALA A 269 -32.58 12.07 13.24
CA ALA A 269 -33.79 12.45 13.94
C ALA A 269 -33.46 13.46 15.04
N ILE A 270 -34.12 14.62 14.99
CA ILE A 270 -33.99 15.69 15.99
C ILE A 270 -35.32 15.84 16.71
N ILE A 271 -35.32 15.66 18.03
CA ILE A 271 -36.51 15.89 18.86
C ILE A 271 -36.70 17.40 19.03
N LEU A 272 -37.93 17.88 18.85
CA LEU A 272 -38.31 19.28 19.04
C LEU A 272 -38.71 19.53 20.51
N ASP A 273 -39.47 20.59 20.77
CA ASP A 273 -39.89 20.98 22.13
C ASP A 273 -40.64 19.88 22.90
N ASN A 274 -41.29 18.96 22.20
CA ASN A 274 -42.05 17.86 22.76
C ASN A 274 -41.44 16.53 22.29
N PRO A 275 -41.23 15.53 23.17
CA PRO A 275 -40.79 14.18 22.75
C PRO A 275 -41.70 13.53 21.70
N ASN A 276 -42.98 13.95 21.63
CA ASN A 276 -43.93 13.49 20.62
C ASN A 276 -43.81 14.20 19.26
N SER A 277 -42.87 15.14 19.09
CA SER A 277 -42.65 15.88 17.85
C SER A 277 -41.17 15.85 17.49
N ARG A 278 -40.85 15.40 16.27
CA ARG A 278 -39.47 15.33 15.78
C ARG A 278 -39.35 15.76 14.34
N LEU A 279 -38.20 16.29 13.97
CA LEU A 279 -37.76 16.42 12.59
C LEU A 279 -37.00 15.15 12.21
N TYR A 280 -37.41 14.54 11.11
CA TYR A 280 -36.74 13.39 10.54
C TYR A 280 -36.12 13.79 9.21
N TYR A 281 -34.80 13.89 9.21
CA TYR A 281 -33.98 14.17 8.04
C TYR A 281 -33.59 12.86 7.39
N LYS A 282 -33.81 12.77 6.08
CA LYS A 282 -33.15 11.78 5.23
C LYS A 282 -32.15 12.53 4.34
N ARG A 283 -30.87 12.47 4.72
CA ARG A 283 -29.77 13.17 4.06
C ARG A 283 -29.22 12.29 2.95
N HIS A 284 -29.06 12.83 1.76
CA HIS A 284 -28.31 12.23 0.68
C HIS A 284 -27.01 13.02 0.56
N ALA A 285 -25.89 12.31 0.45
CA ALA A 285 -24.60 12.92 0.70
C ALA A 285 -23.48 12.36 -0.19
N ILE A 286 -22.40 13.13 -0.26
CA ILE A 286 -21.12 12.74 -0.81
C ILE A 286 -20.35 12.09 0.35
N ARG A 287 -20.05 10.80 0.21
CA ARG A 287 -19.31 10.02 1.19
C ARG A 287 -17.89 9.77 0.68
N LEU A 288 -16.90 10.33 1.35
CA LEU A 288 -15.49 10.00 1.16
C LEU A 288 -15.12 8.89 2.15
N ILE A 289 -14.54 7.80 1.67
CA ILE A 289 -14.00 6.72 2.50
C ILE A 289 -12.50 6.72 2.28
N PHE A 290 -11.75 6.95 3.34
CA PHE A 290 -10.31 7.01 3.24
C PHE A 290 -9.69 5.63 3.45
N ILE A 291 -8.74 5.27 2.59
CA ILE A 291 -8.03 3.99 2.65
C ILE A 291 -6.54 4.28 2.66
N GLN A 292 -5.88 3.95 3.77
CA GLN A 292 -4.44 4.06 3.90
C GLN A 292 -3.78 2.76 3.48
N THR A 293 -2.79 2.87 2.60
CA THR A 293 -2.00 1.74 2.10
C THR A 293 -0.59 2.23 1.79
N GLY A 294 0.31 1.35 1.36
CA GLY A 294 1.65 1.76 1.02
C GLY A 294 2.68 0.67 1.22
N LEU A 295 3.92 1.01 0.91
CA LEU A 295 5.06 0.13 1.05
C LEU A 295 6.23 0.91 1.65
N ILE A 296 6.47 0.67 2.93
CA ILE A 296 7.56 1.28 3.69
C ILE A 296 8.70 0.28 3.78
N GLY A 297 9.85 0.66 3.24
CA GLY A 297 11.08 -0.11 3.31
C GLY A 297 12.01 0.40 4.40
N SER A 298 12.46 -0.48 5.28
CA SER A 298 13.51 -0.20 6.27
C SER A 298 14.72 -1.10 6.03
N PHE A 299 15.92 -0.60 6.31
CA PHE A 299 17.13 -1.42 6.17
C PHE A 299 17.07 -2.60 7.14
N ASN A 300 17.26 -3.81 6.61
CA ASN A 300 17.29 -5.02 7.42
C ASN A 300 18.49 -5.90 7.03
N PHE A 301 19.39 -6.11 7.99
CA PHE A 301 20.61 -6.89 7.76
C PHE A 301 20.33 -8.35 7.41
N GLN A 302 19.27 -8.95 7.97
CA GLN A 302 18.86 -10.31 7.64
C GLN A 302 18.37 -10.40 6.18
N SER A 303 17.61 -9.43 5.69
CA SER A 303 17.19 -9.37 4.28
C SER A 303 18.38 -9.27 3.33
N LEU A 304 19.36 -8.41 3.66
CA LEU A 304 20.60 -8.31 2.90
C LEU A 304 21.36 -9.65 2.89
N LEU A 305 21.49 -10.30 4.04
CA LEU A 305 22.17 -11.59 4.16
C LEU A 305 21.47 -12.67 3.34
N LEU A 306 20.14 -12.77 3.40
CA LEU A 306 19.36 -13.72 2.60
C LEU A 306 19.53 -13.49 1.09
N THR A 307 19.58 -12.22 0.67
CA THR A 307 19.85 -11.85 -0.72
C THR A 307 21.25 -12.30 -1.16
N LEU A 308 22.27 -12.09 -0.32
CA LEU A 308 23.65 -12.51 -0.59
C LEU A 308 23.83 -14.04 -0.59
N VAL A 309 23.19 -14.74 0.35
CA VAL A 309 23.21 -16.20 0.45
C VAL A 309 22.59 -16.82 -0.81
N SER A 310 21.50 -16.26 -1.31
CA SER A 310 20.89 -16.68 -2.57
C SER A 310 21.89 -16.54 -3.74
N GLY A 311 22.65 -15.44 -3.77
CA GLY A 311 23.72 -15.24 -4.76
C GLY A 311 24.87 -16.24 -4.67
N LEU A 312 25.31 -16.60 -3.46
CA LEU A 312 26.31 -17.67 -3.25
C LEU A 312 25.81 -19.02 -3.77
N GLY A 313 24.51 -19.31 -3.63
CA GLY A 313 23.87 -20.48 -4.23
C GLY A 313 23.97 -20.51 -5.76
N LEU A 314 23.77 -19.38 -6.44
CA LEU A 314 23.94 -19.34 -7.90
C LEU A 314 25.39 -19.61 -8.33
N LEU A 315 26.38 -19.15 -7.55
CA LEU A 315 27.79 -19.42 -7.84
C LEU A 315 28.11 -20.92 -7.77
N THR A 316 27.55 -21.66 -6.80
CA THR A 316 27.75 -23.11 -6.71
C THR A 316 27.05 -23.86 -7.85
N VAL A 317 25.87 -23.41 -8.29
CA VAL A 317 25.20 -23.97 -9.46
C VAL A 317 26.04 -23.75 -10.73
N SER A 318 26.66 -22.58 -10.87
CA SER A 318 27.56 -22.30 -11.99
C SER A 318 28.75 -23.26 -12.04
N THR A 319 29.44 -23.48 -10.92
CA THR A 319 30.58 -24.41 -10.87
C THR A 319 30.16 -25.83 -11.26
N LEU A 320 29.00 -26.29 -10.80
CA LEU A 320 28.44 -27.59 -11.19
C LEU A 320 28.19 -27.69 -12.70
N ILE A 321 27.68 -26.63 -13.34
CA ILE A 321 27.47 -26.60 -14.78
C ILE A 321 28.81 -26.68 -15.54
N VAL A 322 29.81 -25.88 -15.13
CA VAL A 322 31.15 -25.91 -15.74
C VAL A 322 31.78 -27.30 -15.59
N ASP A 323 31.61 -27.92 -14.43
CA ASP A 323 32.11 -29.26 -14.15
C ASP A 323 31.44 -30.32 -15.04
N GLN A 324 30.13 -30.27 -15.22
CA GLN A 324 29.43 -31.19 -16.13
C GLN A 324 29.86 -30.99 -17.59
N LEU A 325 30.09 -29.74 -18.01
CA LEU A 325 30.64 -29.43 -19.32
C LEU A 325 32.04 -30.04 -19.51
N ALA A 326 32.91 -29.91 -18.51
CA ALA A 326 34.26 -30.46 -18.55
C ALA A 326 34.25 -32.00 -18.70
N ILE A 327 33.43 -32.70 -17.93
CA ILE A 327 33.46 -34.16 -17.80
C ILE A 327 32.63 -34.85 -18.89
N ARG A 328 31.60 -34.22 -19.45
CA ARG A 328 30.71 -34.86 -20.44
C ARG A 328 30.94 -34.42 -21.87
N PHE A 329 31.18 -33.12 -22.08
CA PHE A 329 31.09 -32.50 -23.41
C PHE A 329 32.44 -32.16 -24.07
N LEU A 330 33.48 -31.84 -23.29
CA LEU A 330 34.77 -31.47 -23.90
C LEU A 330 35.54 -32.68 -24.48
N PRO A 331 36.37 -32.49 -25.53
CA PRO A 331 37.14 -33.58 -26.15
C PRO A 331 38.07 -34.29 -25.15
N GLN A 332 38.66 -33.53 -24.22
CA GLN A 332 39.56 -34.03 -23.18
C GLN A 332 38.83 -34.58 -21.94
N ARG A 333 37.53 -34.85 -22.02
CA ARG A 333 36.69 -35.32 -20.90
C ARG A 333 37.26 -36.46 -20.07
N LYS A 334 37.92 -37.45 -20.70
CA LYS A 334 38.53 -38.59 -20.00
C LYS A 334 39.65 -38.15 -19.07
N SER A 335 40.45 -37.17 -19.51
CA SER A 335 41.53 -36.60 -18.71
C SER A 335 40.99 -35.75 -17.55
N TYR A 336 39.97 -34.90 -17.80
CA TYR A 336 39.31 -34.17 -16.71
C TYR A 336 38.69 -35.11 -15.67
N SER A 337 38.06 -36.19 -16.12
CA SER A 337 37.48 -37.21 -15.25
C SER A 337 38.52 -37.94 -14.40
N SER A 338 39.69 -38.30 -14.95
CA SER A 338 40.74 -39.00 -14.19
C SER A 338 41.40 -38.11 -13.14
N PHE A 339 41.45 -36.79 -13.35
CA PHE A 339 41.97 -35.87 -12.35
C PHE A 339 40.94 -35.50 -11.28
N LYS A 340 39.65 -35.42 -11.65
CA LYS A 340 38.57 -35.09 -10.70
C LYS A 340 38.21 -36.27 -9.81
N PHE A 341 38.13 -37.48 -10.35
CA PHE A 341 37.74 -38.68 -9.62
C PHE A 341 38.96 -39.55 -9.36
N GLN A 342 39.30 -39.73 -8.09
CA GLN A 342 40.30 -40.71 -7.68
C GLN A 342 39.59 -42.03 -7.35
N THR A 343 39.70 -43.02 -8.22
CA THR A 343 39.17 -44.36 -7.96
C THR A 343 40.11 -45.10 -7.01
N THR A 344 39.62 -45.44 -5.82
CA THR A 344 40.33 -46.37 -4.95
C THR A 344 40.17 -47.79 -5.46
N GLU A 345 41.24 -48.59 -5.38
CA GLU A 345 41.11 -50.02 -5.57
C GLU A 345 40.15 -50.59 -4.51
N SER A 346 39.36 -51.60 -4.90
CA SER A 346 38.51 -52.32 -3.95
C SER A 346 39.37 -52.85 -2.79
N PHE A 347 38.83 -52.84 -1.57
CA PHE A 347 39.50 -53.22 -0.30
C PHE A 347 40.18 -54.60 -0.27
N LYS A 348 40.23 -55.33 -1.39
CA LYS A 348 41.00 -56.55 -1.59
C LYS A 348 42.49 -56.34 -1.92
N MET A 349 42.99 -55.11 -2.01
CA MET A 349 44.45 -54.88 -2.14
C MET A 349 45.00 -53.93 -1.08
N LYS A 350 46.07 -54.40 -0.43
CA LYS A 350 46.81 -53.74 0.66
C LYS A 350 47.39 -52.41 0.18
N LYS A 351 47.07 -51.33 0.87
CA LYS A 351 47.71 -50.03 0.66
C LYS A 351 48.94 -49.92 1.58
N ARG A 352 50.12 -49.74 1.00
CA ARG A 352 51.29 -49.24 1.75
C ARG A 352 51.16 -47.72 1.88
N ILE A 353 51.21 -47.22 3.10
CA ILE A 353 51.34 -45.79 3.40
C ILE A 353 52.69 -45.65 4.09
N VAL A 354 53.54 -44.79 3.53
CA VAL A 354 54.82 -44.42 4.13
C VAL A 354 54.55 -43.19 5.00
N ASN A 355 54.92 -43.27 6.27
CA ASN A 355 54.95 -42.11 7.17
C ASN A 355 56.32 -41.44 7.10
N ASP A 356 56.39 -40.15 7.43
CA ASP A 356 57.59 -39.29 7.31
C ASP A 356 58.81 -39.73 8.17
N ASP A 357 58.69 -40.76 9.01
CA ASP A 357 59.81 -41.34 9.78
C ASP A 357 60.46 -42.57 9.10
N GLY A 358 60.02 -42.96 7.89
CA GLY A 358 60.73 -43.95 7.07
C GLY A 358 60.63 -45.42 7.49
N GLU A 359 59.77 -45.81 8.43
CA GLU A 359 59.49 -47.22 8.74
C GLU A 359 58.17 -47.74 8.13
N ASP A 360 58.26 -48.86 7.40
CA ASP A 360 57.11 -49.59 6.84
C ASP A 360 56.37 -50.38 7.93
N LYS A 361 55.14 -49.98 8.29
CA LYS A 361 54.22 -50.82 9.10
C LYS A 361 53.07 -51.36 8.27
N LEU A 362 52.95 -52.70 8.25
CA LEU A 362 51.94 -53.45 7.53
C LEU A 362 50.80 -53.82 8.49
N TYR A 363 49.67 -53.10 8.46
CA TYR A 363 48.51 -53.45 9.28
C TYR A 363 47.74 -54.62 8.65
N HIS A 364 47.61 -55.70 9.41
CA HIS A 364 46.81 -56.87 9.08
C HIS A 364 45.55 -56.85 9.93
N ASN A 365 44.42 -56.50 9.31
CA ASN A 365 43.04 -56.58 9.81
C ASN A 365 42.57 -55.41 10.70
N ILE A 366 41.40 -54.86 10.35
CA ILE A 366 40.69 -53.76 11.04
C ILE A 366 39.60 -54.35 11.95
N GLU A 367 39.91 -55.38 12.73
CA GLU A 367 38.99 -55.88 13.78
C GLU A 367 39.52 -55.64 15.20
N THR A 368 40.64 -54.93 15.34
CA THR A 368 41.11 -54.44 16.64
C THR A 368 41.58 -52.99 16.51
N LEU A 369 40.62 -52.09 16.32
CA LEU A 369 40.72 -50.67 16.63
C LEU A 369 39.50 -50.28 17.48
#